data_AF-A0A380DNR6-F1
#
_entry.id   AF-A0A380DNR6-F1
#
_cell.length_a   1.000
_cell.length_b   1.000
_cell.length_c   1.000
_cell.angle_alpha   90.00
_cell.angle_beta   90.00
_cell.angle_gamma   90.00
#
_symmetry.space_group_name_H-M   'P 1'
#
loop_
_entity.id
_entity.type
_entity.pdbx_description
1 polymer ?
#
loop_
_entity_poly.entity_id
_entity_poly.type
_entity_poly.pdbx_seq_one_letter_code
_entity_poly.pdbx_strand_id
1 'polypeptide(L)'
;MKKFKCLFVLMLAVIVFAAACGNSSSLDNQKNASNDSDSKSGGYKPKELTVQFVPSQNAGTLEAKAKPLEKLLSKELGIPVKVSVSTNYNTIVEAMKSKKVDVGFLPPTAYTLAHDQKAADLLLQAQRFGVKEDGSASKELVDSYKSEILVKKTQKLKA
;
A
#
# COMPACT_ATOMS: atom_id res chain seq x y z
N MET A 1 -19.95 57.06 -3.36
CA MET A 1 -18.95 56.72 -4.42
C MET A 1 -17.67 56.05 -3.87
N LYS A 2 -17.76 55.18 -2.85
CA LYS A 2 -16.62 54.35 -2.37
C LYS A 2 -16.86 52.84 -2.52
N LYS A 3 -18.09 52.41 -2.81
CA LYS A 3 -18.46 51.00 -3.02
C LYS A 3 -18.33 50.52 -4.47
N PHE A 4 -18.13 51.44 -5.42
CA PHE A 4 -17.91 51.12 -6.84
C PHE A 4 -16.42 50.90 -7.21
N LYS A 5 -15.49 51.34 -6.34
CA LYS A 5 -14.04 51.16 -6.55
C LYS A 5 -13.54 49.75 -6.20
N CYS A 6 -14.24 49.00 -5.33
CA CYS A 6 -13.89 47.60 -5.06
C CYS A 6 -14.38 46.64 -6.16
N LEU A 7 -15.45 46.98 -6.88
CA LEU A 7 -15.99 46.13 -7.94
C LEU A 7 -15.11 46.15 -9.21
N PHE A 8 -14.41 47.26 -9.47
CA PHE A 8 -13.49 47.39 -10.60
C PHE A 8 -12.12 46.70 -10.37
N VAL A 9 -11.75 46.45 -9.12
CA VAL A 9 -10.47 45.78 -8.77
C VAL A 9 -10.61 44.26 -8.77
N LEU A 10 -11.82 43.72 -8.59
CA LEU A 10 -12.06 42.27 -8.62
C LEU A 10 -12.19 41.69 -10.04
N MET A 11 -12.49 42.52 -11.04
CA MET A 11 -12.63 42.09 -12.45
C MET A 11 -11.29 42.04 -13.20
N LEU A 12 -10.21 42.61 -12.66
CA LEU A 12 -8.89 42.63 -13.29
C LEU A 12 -8.02 41.41 -12.91
N ALA A 13 -8.48 40.53 -12.02
CA ALA A 13 -7.71 39.36 -11.55
C ALA A 13 -8.11 38.02 -12.20
N VAL A 14 -9.04 38.03 -13.17
CA VAL A 14 -9.53 36.80 -13.84
C VAL A 14 -9.06 36.69 -15.31
N ILE A 15 -8.24 37.63 -15.79
CA ILE A 15 -7.66 37.62 -17.15
C ILE A 15 -6.18 37.18 -17.10
N VAL A 16 -5.93 36.06 -16.42
CA VAL A 16 -4.74 35.22 -16.70
C VAL A 16 -5.25 33.95 -17.37
N PHE A 17 -5.93 34.15 -18.50
CA PHE A 17 -6.13 33.14 -19.54
C PHE A 17 -4.77 32.91 -20.20
N ALA A 18 -4.32 31.66 -20.26
CA ALA A 18 -4.45 30.85 -21.48
C ALA A 18 -3.90 31.58 -22.73
N ALA A 19 -2.58 31.57 -22.87
CA ALA A 19 -1.90 31.85 -24.13
C ALA A 19 -0.59 31.06 -24.20
N ALA A 20 -0.70 29.77 -24.51
CA ALA A 20 0.37 28.99 -25.10
C ALA A 20 -0.20 27.88 -26.00
N CYS A 21 -1.14 28.26 -26.88
CA CYS A 21 -1.30 27.56 -28.16
C CYS A 21 -0.44 28.33 -29.17
N GLY A 22 0.83 27.96 -29.25
CA GLY A 22 1.73 28.38 -30.33
C GLY A 22 1.83 27.22 -31.32
N ASN A 23 1.15 27.37 -32.45
CA ASN A 23 1.28 26.49 -33.60
C ASN A 23 2.58 26.82 -34.34
N SER A 24 3.58 25.96 -34.21
CA SER A 24 4.70 25.87 -35.15
C SER A 24 4.68 24.47 -35.76
N SER A 25 4.17 24.42 -36.98
CA SER A 25 4.36 23.33 -37.94
C SER A 25 5.84 22.99 -38.06
N SER A 26 6.21 21.73 -37.82
CA SER A 26 7.17 20.94 -38.63
C SER A 26 7.47 19.58 -37.97
N LEU A 27 7.16 18.53 -38.74
CA LEU A 27 7.90 17.26 -38.90
C LEU A 27 7.91 16.21 -37.75
N ASP A 28 7.28 15.08 -38.08
CA ASP A 28 7.57 13.69 -37.71
C ASP A 28 7.83 13.31 -36.25
N ASN A 29 6.86 12.62 -35.63
CA ASN A 29 7.05 11.17 -35.40
C ASN A 29 5.72 10.48 -35.05
N GLN A 30 5.23 9.68 -35.99
CA GLN A 30 4.24 8.65 -35.78
C GLN A 30 4.83 7.58 -34.86
N LYS A 31 4.39 7.54 -33.59
CA LYS A 31 4.52 6.34 -32.77
C LYS A 31 3.25 6.10 -31.95
N ASN A 32 2.34 5.38 -32.60
CA ASN A 32 1.30 4.50 -32.04
C ASN A 32 0.81 4.87 -30.63
N ALA A 33 -0.16 5.77 -30.58
CA ALA A 33 -1.19 5.72 -29.55
C ALA A 33 -2.09 4.52 -29.86
N SER A 34 -1.78 3.37 -29.27
CA SER A 34 -2.69 2.24 -29.24
C SER A 34 -3.90 2.64 -28.40
N ASN A 35 -4.95 3.08 -29.10
CA ASN A 35 -6.32 3.03 -28.62
C ASN A 35 -6.69 1.56 -28.41
N ASP A 36 -6.40 1.02 -27.24
CA ASP A 36 -6.97 -0.26 -26.83
C ASP A 36 -8.30 0.01 -26.14
N SER A 37 -9.32 0.19 -26.98
CA SER A 37 -10.72 0.07 -26.60
C SER A 37 -11.14 -1.39 -26.73
N ASP A 38 -10.58 -2.29 -25.91
CA ASP A 38 -11.15 -3.62 -25.72
C ASP A 38 -12.09 -3.59 -24.51
N SER A 39 -13.34 -3.22 -24.80
CA SER A 39 -14.48 -3.55 -23.95
C SER A 39 -14.70 -5.06 -24.04
N LYS A 40 -13.88 -5.81 -23.28
CA LYS A 40 -14.18 -7.18 -22.89
C LYS A 40 -14.50 -7.18 -21.41
N SER A 41 -15.61 -7.82 -21.08
CA SER A 41 -15.96 -8.25 -19.72
C SER A 41 -14.79 -9.04 -19.11
N GLY A 42 -13.87 -8.33 -18.46
CA GLY A 42 -12.66 -8.87 -17.88
C GLY A 42 -12.28 -7.98 -16.70
N GLY A 43 -12.17 -8.57 -15.52
CA GLY A 43 -11.84 -7.83 -14.30
C GLY A 43 -10.59 -6.99 -14.46
N TYR A 44 -10.53 -5.88 -13.72
CA TYR A 44 -9.39 -4.98 -13.68
C TYR A 44 -8.08 -5.75 -13.45
N LYS A 45 -7.14 -5.65 -14.39
CA LYS A 45 -5.77 -6.15 -14.26
C LYS A 45 -4.80 -4.98 -14.10
N PRO A 46 -4.10 -4.84 -12.98
CA PRO A 46 -3.14 -3.75 -12.79
C PRO A 46 -1.92 -3.94 -13.70
N LYS A 47 -1.31 -2.82 -14.12
CA LYS A 47 -0.11 -2.82 -14.98
C LYS A 47 1.16 -3.25 -14.23
N GLU A 48 1.21 -2.97 -12.94
CA GLU A 48 2.22 -3.44 -12.00
C GLU A 48 1.55 -3.63 -10.63
N LEU A 49 2.16 -4.45 -9.77
CA LEU A 49 1.70 -4.64 -8.39
C LEU A 49 2.79 -4.21 -7.41
N THR A 50 2.45 -3.34 -6.48
CA THR A 50 3.32 -2.91 -5.40
C THR A 50 2.96 -3.62 -4.10
N VAL A 51 3.92 -4.34 -3.54
CA VAL A 51 3.75 -5.14 -2.33
C VAL A 51 4.68 -4.59 -1.26
N GLN A 52 4.17 -4.40 -0.05
CA GLN A 52 4.99 -3.96 1.07
C GLN A 52 4.82 -4.89 2.28
N PHE A 53 5.96 -5.25 2.86
CA PHE A 53 6.03 -6.08 4.05
C PHE A 53 6.45 -5.23 5.24
N VAL A 54 5.76 -5.36 6.37
CA VAL A 54 6.27 -4.85 7.65
C VAL A 54 6.65 -6.03 8.52
N PRO A 55 7.96 -6.30 8.71
CA PRO A 55 8.40 -7.49 9.39
C PRO A 55 8.16 -7.43 10.89
N SER A 56 7.94 -8.60 11.48
CA SER A 56 7.97 -8.79 12.92
C SER A 56 9.40 -8.92 13.49
N GLN A 57 10.44 -8.93 12.64
CA GLN A 57 11.85 -9.12 13.00
C GLN A 57 12.79 -8.18 12.19
N ASN A 58 14.07 -8.13 12.54
CA ASN A 58 15.05 -7.19 11.96
C ASN A 58 15.07 -7.17 10.41
N ALA A 59 14.91 -5.97 9.85
CA ALA A 59 14.72 -5.71 8.42
C ALA A 59 15.90 -6.14 7.51
N GLY A 60 17.12 -6.19 8.02
CA GLY A 60 18.32 -6.53 7.22
C GLY A 60 18.32 -7.93 6.59
N THR A 61 17.53 -8.87 7.13
CA THR A 61 17.37 -10.23 6.55
C THR A 61 16.16 -10.35 5.61
N LEU A 62 15.35 -9.30 5.48
CA LEU A 62 14.07 -9.38 4.78
C LEU A 62 14.12 -8.95 3.32
N GLU A 63 15.03 -8.07 2.93
CA GLU A 63 15.18 -7.70 1.52
C GLU A 63 15.65 -8.90 0.67
N ALA A 64 16.50 -9.76 1.26
CA ALA A 64 16.88 -11.04 0.67
C ALA A 64 15.69 -12.00 0.48
N LYS A 65 14.63 -11.87 1.32
CA LYS A 65 13.39 -12.66 1.21
C LYS A 65 12.35 -12.01 0.30
N ALA A 66 12.41 -10.69 0.10
CA ALA A 66 11.54 -9.97 -0.81
C ALA A 66 11.77 -10.37 -2.27
N LYS A 67 13.03 -10.49 -2.71
CA LYS A 67 13.36 -10.84 -4.10
C LYS A 67 12.81 -12.20 -4.58
N PRO A 68 12.92 -13.30 -3.82
CA PRO A 68 12.29 -14.57 -4.19
C PRO A 68 10.76 -14.46 -4.34
N LEU A 69 10.09 -13.76 -3.41
CA LEU A 69 8.64 -13.55 -3.48
C LEU A 69 8.25 -12.70 -4.69
N GLU A 70 9.00 -11.63 -4.96
CA GLU A 70 8.79 -10.76 -6.12
C GLU A 70 8.86 -11.53 -7.44
N LYS A 71 9.88 -12.37 -7.60
CA LYS A 71 10.05 -13.21 -8.80
C LYS A 71 8.92 -14.23 -8.94
N LEU A 72 8.53 -14.87 -7.84
CA LEU A 72 7.42 -15.83 -7.84
C LEU A 72 6.12 -15.16 -8.26
N LEU A 73 5.74 -14.06 -7.60
CA LEU A 73 4.51 -13.34 -7.90
C LEU A 73 4.52 -12.78 -9.33
N SER A 74 5.65 -12.22 -9.80
CA SER A 74 5.74 -11.71 -11.17
C SER A 74 5.55 -12.82 -12.21
N LYS A 75 6.09 -14.01 -11.95
CA LYS A 75 5.93 -15.18 -12.82
C LYS A 75 4.50 -15.68 -12.85
N GLU A 76 3.86 -15.86 -11.69
CA GLU A 76 2.51 -16.43 -11.60
C GLU A 76 1.43 -15.45 -12.07
N LEU A 77 1.61 -14.14 -11.84
CA LEU A 77 0.63 -13.12 -12.23
C LEU A 77 0.83 -12.61 -13.65
N GLY A 78 2.01 -12.81 -14.26
CA GLY A 78 2.34 -12.31 -15.59
C GLY A 78 2.45 -10.78 -15.68
N ILE A 79 2.59 -10.09 -14.54
CA ILE A 79 2.78 -8.64 -14.44
C ILE A 79 4.01 -8.33 -13.58
N PRO A 80 4.64 -7.16 -13.74
CA PRO A 80 5.70 -6.71 -12.85
C PRO A 80 5.20 -6.59 -11.40
N VAL A 81 5.91 -7.21 -10.46
CA VAL A 81 5.69 -7.03 -9.03
C VAL A 81 6.92 -6.35 -8.43
N LYS A 82 6.70 -5.40 -7.51
CA LYS A 82 7.75 -4.75 -6.72
C LYS A 82 7.49 -5.03 -5.24
N VAL A 83 8.39 -5.75 -4.58
CA VAL A 83 8.27 -6.06 -3.15
C VAL A 83 9.24 -5.20 -2.35
N SER A 84 8.73 -4.44 -1.39
CA SER A 84 9.52 -3.61 -0.49
C SER A 84 9.30 -3.98 0.98
N VAL A 85 10.25 -3.60 1.83
CA VAL A 85 10.17 -3.79 3.28
C VAL A 85 10.13 -2.41 3.93
N SER A 86 9.11 -2.14 4.73
CA SER A 86 9.06 -0.94 5.57
C SER A 86 9.37 -1.31 7.01
N THR A 87 10.04 -0.41 7.74
CA THR A 87 10.28 -0.54 9.18
C THR A 87 9.24 0.22 10.01
N ASN A 88 8.23 0.84 9.38
CA ASN A 88 7.26 1.68 10.08
C ASN A 88 5.81 1.30 9.74
N TYR A 89 5.08 0.83 10.76
CA TYR A 89 3.68 0.37 10.65
C TYR A 89 2.70 1.46 10.20
N ASN A 90 2.90 2.73 10.55
CA ASN A 90 1.98 3.79 10.13
C ASN A 90 2.20 4.18 8.66
N THR A 91 3.44 4.11 8.19
CA THR A 91 3.77 4.49 6.81
C THR A 91 3.11 3.61 5.77
N ILE A 92 2.94 2.31 6.04
CA ILE A 92 2.26 1.41 5.11
C ILE A 92 0.76 1.73 5.02
N VAL A 93 0.11 2.11 6.13
CA VAL A 93 -1.32 2.47 6.11
C VAL A 93 -1.55 3.69 5.21
N GLU A 94 -0.72 4.72 5.35
CA GLU A 94 -0.80 5.91 4.50
C GLU A 94 -0.43 5.61 3.04
N ALA A 95 0.53 4.70 2.81
CA ALA A 95 0.90 4.27 1.46
C ALA A 95 -0.24 3.50 0.77
N MET A 96 -0.94 2.63 1.49
CA MET A 96 -2.12 1.92 0.97
C MET A 96 -3.28 2.88 0.70
N LYS A 97 -3.56 3.80 1.63
CA LYS A 97 -4.60 4.82 1.47
C LYS A 97 -4.35 5.72 0.25
N SER A 98 -3.09 6.04 -0.01
CA SER A 98 -2.66 6.82 -1.18
C SER A 98 -2.44 6.00 -2.44
N LYS A 99 -2.78 4.70 -2.42
CA LYS A 99 -2.63 3.75 -3.55
C LYS A 99 -1.19 3.63 -4.07
N LYS A 100 -0.21 3.87 -3.20
CA LYS A 100 1.22 3.63 -3.48
C LYS A 100 1.66 2.20 -3.18
N VAL A 101 0.86 1.49 -2.39
CA VAL A 101 1.00 0.07 -2.07
C VAL A 101 -0.34 -0.59 -2.36
N ASP A 102 -0.34 -1.63 -3.18
CA ASP A 102 -1.54 -2.38 -3.53
C ASP A 102 -1.80 -3.52 -2.54
N VAL A 103 -0.74 -4.18 -2.06
CA VAL A 103 -0.83 -5.32 -1.13
C VAL A 103 0.11 -5.11 0.05
N GLY A 104 -0.45 -5.12 1.26
CA GLY A 104 0.30 -5.00 2.51
C GLY A 104 0.29 -6.30 3.31
N PHE A 105 1.46 -6.76 3.73
CA PHE A 105 1.56 -7.76 4.79
C PHE A 105 1.64 -7.05 6.14
N LEU A 106 0.47 -6.93 6.78
CA LEU A 106 0.25 -6.10 7.95
C LEU A 106 0.23 -6.96 9.23
N PRO A 107 0.83 -6.51 10.35
CA PRO A 107 0.48 -7.06 11.65
C PRO A 107 -0.97 -6.67 12.02
N PRO A 108 -1.60 -7.36 12.98
CA PRO A 108 -3.00 -7.15 13.35
C PRO A 108 -3.36 -5.68 13.59
N THR A 109 -2.57 -4.96 14.40
CA THR A 109 -2.84 -3.56 14.75
C THR A 109 -2.78 -2.62 13.54
N ALA A 110 -1.87 -2.87 12.60
CA ALA A 110 -1.78 -2.02 11.40
C ALA A 110 -2.94 -2.34 10.42
N TYR A 111 -3.36 -3.60 10.35
CA TYR A 111 -4.54 -3.99 9.57
C TYR A 111 -5.82 -3.34 10.11
N THR A 112 -6.08 -3.41 11.42
CA THR A 112 -7.29 -2.79 12.00
C THR A 112 -7.32 -1.29 11.71
N LEU A 113 -6.19 -0.59 11.83
CA LEU A 113 -6.08 0.82 11.49
C LEU A 113 -6.34 1.09 9.99
N ALA A 114 -5.78 0.29 9.09
CA ALA A 114 -5.98 0.44 7.65
C ALA A 114 -7.44 0.18 7.25
N HIS A 115 -8.05 -0.86 7.83
CA HIS A 115 -9.44 -1.22 7.58
C HIS A 115 -10.40 -0.11 8.07
N ASP A 116 -10.20 0.41 9.28
CA ASP A 116 -11.02 1.51 9.83
C ASP A 116 -10.93 2.77 8.97
N GLN A 117 -9.78 3.01 8.36
CA GLN A 117 -9.55 4.10 7.42
C GLN A 117 -10.01 3.81 5.99
N LYS A 118 -10.59 2.64 5.72
CA LYS A 118 -10.99 2.16 4.38
C LYS A 118 -9.83 2.14 3.38
N ALA A 119 -8.62 1.89 3.87
CA ALA A 119 -7.38 1.83 3.09
C ALA A 119 -7.03 0.41 2.65
N ALA A 120 -7.57 -0.62 3.32
CA ALA A 120 -7.30 -2.01 3.01
C ALA A 120 -8.48 -2.91 3.40
N ASP A 121 -8.71 -3.94 2.59
CA ASP A 121 -9.60 -5.07 2.89
C ASP A 121 -8.76 -6.33 3.14
N LEU A 122 -9.25 -7.23 4.00
CA LEU A 122 -8.55 -8.49 4.28
C LEU A 122 -8.68 -9.45 3.10
N LEU A 123 -7.54 -9.77 2.48
CA LEU A 123 -7.47 -10.79 1.42
C LEU A 123 -7.13 -12.18 1.98
N LEU A 124 -6.12 -12.24 2.86
CA LEU A 124 -5.59 -13.48 3.41
C LEU A 124 -5.20 -13.29 4.87
N GLN A 125 -5.41 -14.33 5.67
CA GLN A 125 -4.97 -14.40 7.06
C GLN A 125 -3.98 -15.56 7.23
N ALA A 126 -2.88 -15.29 7.91
CA ALA A 126 -1.87 -16.31 8.17
C ALA A 126 -2.38 -17.29 9.24
N GLN A 127 -2.29 -18.59 8.96
CA GLN A 127 -2.49 -19.62 9.96
C GLN A 127 -1.16 -20.13 10.50
N ARG A 128 -1.13 -20.46 11.79
CA ARG A 128 0.04 -20.99 12.49
C ARG A 128 -0.38 -22.17 13.36
N PHE A 129 0.57 -23.01 13.71
CA PHE A 129 0.33 -24.02 14.75
C PHE A 129 0.07 -23.34 16.09
N GLY A 130 -1.03 -23.71 16.74
CA GLY A 130 -1.45 -23.14 18.01
C GLY A 130 -0.56 -23.51 19.18
N VAL A 131 -0.85 -22.91 20.34
CA VAL A 131 -0.18 -23.18 21.62
C VAL A 131 -1.25 -23.51 22.65
N LYS A 132 -1.04 -24.58 23.43
CA LYS A 132 -1.98 -25.01 24.48
C LYS A 132 -1.96 -24.04 25.66
N GLU A 133 -2.85 -24.23 26.64
CA GLU A 133 -2.89 -23.40 27.86
C GLU A 133 -1.61 -23.47 28.69
N ASP A 134 -0.88 -24.58 28.61
CA ASP A 134 0.39 -24.79 29.31
C ASP A 134 1.62 -24.26 28.56
N GLY A 135 1.42 -23.57 27.42
CA GLY A 135 2.51 -23.07 26.58
C GLY A 135 3.14 -24.12 25.64
N SER A 136 2.69 -25.38 25.68
CA SER A 136 3.21 -26.42 24.79
C SER A 136 2.68 -26.29 23.36
N ALA A 137 3.49 -26.72 22.38
CA ALA A 137 3.12 -26.66 20.97
C ALA A 137 1.89 -27.53 20.66
N SER A 138 0.96 -26.99 19.87
CA SER A 138 -0.14 -27.72 19.25
C SER A 138 0.20 -28.07 17.79
N LYS A 139 -0.51 -29.05 17.22
CA LYS A 139 -0.48 -29.35 15.78
C LYS A 139 -1.69 -28.77 15.05
N GLU A 140 -2.61 -28.14 15.78
CA GLU A 140 -3.80 -27.50 15.21
C GLU A 140 -3.43 -26.16 14.58
N LEU A 141 -3.94 -25.91 13.37
CA LEU A 141 -3.80 -24.61 12.72
C LEU A 141 -4.82 -23.63 13.32
N VAL A 142 -4.33 -22.48 13.75
CA VAL A 142 -5.12 -21.38 14.29
C VAL A 142 -4.79 -20.10 13.54
N ASP A 143 -5.73 -19.16 13.54
CA ASP A 143 -5.66 -17.85 12.90
C ASP A 143 -5.42 -16.70 13.91
N SER A 144 -5.15 -17.07 15.17
CA SER A 144 -4.89 -16.20 16.30
C SER A 144 -3.57 -16.58 17.00
N TYR A 145 -3.11 -15.75 17.91
CA TYR A 145 -1.97 -16.05 18.78
C TYR A 145 -2.28 -15.67 20.22
N LYS A 146 -1.62 -16.35 21.16
CA LYS A 146 -1.68 -16.00 22.58
C LYS A 146 -0.71 -14.86 22.86
N SER A 147 -1.23 -13.81 23.50
CA SER A 147 -0.41 -12.72 24.02
C SER A 147 0.07 -13.10 25.42
N GLU A 148 1.38 -13.18 25.61
CA GLU A 148 2.00 -13.62 26.85
C GLU A 148 2.96 -12.55 27.40
N ILE A 149 3.01 -12.44 28.73
CA ILE A 149 4.01 -11.61 29.43
C ILE A 149 5.04 -12.55 30.03
N LEU A 150 6.24 -12.57 29.44
CA LEU A 150 7.34 -13.40 29.91
C LEU A 150 8.14 -12.68 31.00
N VAL A 151 8.31 -13.34 32.15
CA VAL A 151 9.13 -12.85 33.25
C VAL A 151 10.20 -13.86 33.64
N LYS A 152 11.32 -13.36 34.17
CA LYS A 152 12.32 -14.23 34.78
C LYS A 152 11.71 -14.92 36.00
N LYS A 153 11.94 -16.22 36.15
CA LYS A 153 11.48 -17.04 37.29
C LYS A 153 11.76 -16.41 38.67
N THR A 154 12.84 -15.63 38.79
CA THR A 154 13.29 -15.02 40.05
C THR A 154 12.76 -13.60 40.30
N GLN A 155 12.09 -12.98 39.32
CA GLN A 155 11.50 -11.65 39.52
C GLN A 155 10.12 -11.77 40.16
N LYS A 156 9.96 -11.19 41.35
CA LYS A 156 8.63 -10.96 41.92
C LYS A 156 7.94 -9.87 41.10
N LEU A 157 6.88 -10.24 40.39
CA LEU A 157 5.96 -9.28 39.78
C LEU A 157 5.28 -8.50 40.91
N LYS A 158 5.43 -7.17 40.90
CA LYS A 158 4.58 -6.28 41.70
C LYS A 158 3.37 -5.96 40.83
N ALA A 159 2.21 -6.47 41.22
CA ALA A 159 0.93 -6.06 40.66
C ALA A 159 0.53 -4.69 41.24
#